data_AF-A0A3N1PW69-F1
#
_entry.id   AF-A0A3N1PW69-F1
#
_cell.length_a   1.000
_cell.length_b   1.000
_cell.length_c   1.000
_cell.angle_alpha   90.00
_cell.angle_beta   90.00
_cell.angle_gamma   90.00
#
_symmetry.space_group_name_H-M   'P 1'
#
loop_
_entity.id
_entity.type
_entity.pdbx_description
1 polymer ?
#
loop_
_entity_poly.entity_id
_entity_poly.type
_entity_poly.pdbx_seq_one_letter_code
_entity_poly.pdbx_strand_id
1 'polypeptide(L)'
;MHPRKPLIAALLSSALAAGALAATAGLGSAQAAETGTTASTGGVKIAYYDQWSVYGNAFYPKHLDERGIAAGLDVINYSFGNIHPTDLTCFEANKAAGDDNNPNAGDGAGDSYADYQKSFSAADSVDGVADKWDQPIVGVFNQFKELKAKHPKLKINISIGGWSYSKWFSDAAKTDASRKKLVASCIKQYIQGDLPVEGGYGGPGSAAGIFDGIDIDWEYPGSPDGHLGNHYAPEDKQNFTLLLAEFRKQLDEYGAAHGGKKYLLTAALPAGQDKIKNIETDKIGAYLDYANIMTYDMHGAWDGDGPTYHQSPLRSGANDPTDVIKPGTEKYSIENAIDSWIDGKPAYGITGGFPANKLTLGYEFYYRGWKGVPAGTTNGLAQTATGGSNARPLSQAAGIAYYKELGGIVDNPSTTFWDDQAKSAYFYKDGEFFTGLDKRTIQARADYAHNRGLAGAMMYSLLGLDANATLFKDIVTAVGSSPTTPTTPPTTPPTTPPTTPPTTPPTTPPTTPPTGCTAPAYVAGQVYTGGQTVSYNGHNWKAKWWTQNEAPGSTGEWGVWQDLGAC
;
A
#
# COMPACT_ATOMS: atom_id res chain seq x y z
N MET A 1 -22.94 -30.53 54.64
CA MET A 1 -24.32 -30.92 55.03
C MET A 1 -25.11 -29.64 55.32
N HIS A 2 -26.18 -29.41 54.56
CA HIS A 2 -27.24 -28.40 54.72
C HIS A 2 -28.02 -28.57 56.04
N PRO A 3 -28.81 -27.59 56.56
CA PRO A 3 -29.98 -26.93 55.91
C PRO A 3 -30.19 -25.41 56.22
N ARG A 4 -30.78 -24.56 55.35
CA ARG A 4 -32.22 -24.31 55.01
C ARG A 4 -33.08 -24.02 56.27
N LYS A 5 -33.91 -22.96 56.43
CA LYS A 5 -34.94 -22.19 55.64
C LYS A 5 -35.58 -21.13 56.64
N PRO A 6 -36.73 -20.38 56.44
CA PRO A 6 -37.76 -20.32 55.36
C PRO A 6 -38.34 -18.92 54.91
N LEU A 7 -39.11 -18.98 53.79
CA LEU A 7 -40.39 -18.36 53.30
C LEU A 7 -40.86 -16.93 53.70
N ILE A 8 -41.48 -16.14 52.78
CA ILE A 8 -42.91 -16.10 52.32
C ILE A 8 -42.98 -15.23 51.02
N ALA A 9 -43.44 -15.65 49.83
CA ALA A 9 -44.78 -15.96 49.28
C ALA A 9 -45.76 -14.76 49.08
N ALA A 10 -46.03 -14.39 47.82
CA ALA A 10 -47.29 -13.79 47.37
C ALA A 10 -47.53 -14.11 45.87
N LEU A 11 -48.75 -14.55 45.55
CA LEU A 11 -49.22 -15.08 44.26
C LEU A 11 -50.27 -14.14 43.62
N LEU A 12 -50.23 -14.12 42.29
CA LEU A 12 -51.32 -14.06 41.29
C LEU A 12 -52.28 -12.86 41.23
N SER A 13 -52.36 -12.30 40.01
CA SER A 13 -53.62 -12.05 39.29
C SER A 13 -53.37 -12.03 37.78
N SER A 14 -54.25 -12.69 37.02
CA SER A 14 -54.18 -12.98 35.58
C SER A 14 -55.46 -12.50 34.89
N ALA A 15 -55.41 -11.97 33.65
CA ALA A 15 -56.46 -12.14 32.62
C ALA A 15 -56.18 -11.42 31.26
N LEU A 16 -56.27 -12.22 30.17
CA LEU A 16 -56.87 -11.99 28.83
C LEU A 16 -56.33 -10.85 27.91
N ALA A 17 -56.24 -10.96 26.57
CA ALA A 17 -56.59 -11.98 25.56
C ALA A 17 -56.05 -11.58 24.15
N ALA A 18 -55.96 -12.59 23.24
CA ALA A 18 -56.03 -12.56 21.76
C ALA A 18 -55.04 -11.67 20.96
N GLY A 19 -54.39 -12.06 19.87
CA GLY A 19 -54.57 -13.15 18.92
C GLY A 19 -54.36 -12.58 17.51
N ALA A 20 -53.31 -12.97 16.77
CA ALA A 20 -53.22 -12.81 15.31
C ALA A 20 -52.15 -13.74 14.70
N LEU A 21 -52.57 -14.43 13.65
CA LEU A 21 -51.84 -15.41 12.85
C LEU A 21 -50.60 -14.80 12.15
N ALA A 22 -49.50 -15.55 12.12
CA ALA A 22 -48.43 -15.34 11.15
C ALA A 22 -48.34 -16.58 10.24
N ALA A 23 -48.55 -16.37 8.94
CA ALA A 23 -48.43 -17.36 7.89
C ALA A 23 -46.96 -17.75 7.69
N THR A 24 -46.67 -19.06 7.72
CA THR A 24 -45.40 -19.64 7.31
C THR A 24 -45.41 -19.87 5.79
N ALA A 25 -44.83 -18.93 5.05
CA ALA A 25 -44.49 -19.13 3.63
C ALA A 25 -43.04 -19.66 3.53
N GLY A 26 -42.88 -20.69 2.70
CA GLY A 26 -41.73 -21.59 2.68
C GLY A 26 -40.38 -20.96 2.32
N LEU A 27 -39.35 -21.53 2.95
CA LEU A 27 -37.95 -21.38 2.58
C LEU A 27 -37.71 -22.10 1.24
N GLY A 28 -37.76 -21.34 0.15
CA GLY A 28 -37.16 -21.73 -1.12
C GLY A 28 -35.68 -21.40 -1.08
N SER A 29 -34.84 -22.43 -1.07
CA SER A 29 -33.39 -22.33 -1.26
C SER A 29 -33.10 -21.80 -2.67
N ALA A 30 -32.79 -20.51 -2.77
CA ALA A 30 -32.24 -19.91 -3.98
C ALA A 30 -30.79 -20.37 -4.13
N GLN A 31 -30.58 -21.22 -5.12
CA GLN A 31 -29.29 -21.70 -5.58
C GLN A 31 -28.54 -20.51 -6.21
N ALA A 32 -27.36 -20.19 -5.68
CA ALA A 32 -26.52 -19.12 -6.19
C ALA A 32 -26.09 -19.42 -7.63
N ALA A 33 -26.45 -18.53 -8.55
CA ALA A 33 -25.86 -18.50 -9.88
C ALA A 33 -24.48 -17.83 -9.77
N GLU A 34 -23.40 -18.62 -9.84
CA GLU A 34 -22.05 -18.11 -10.04
C GLU A 34 -21.89 -17.66 -11.50
N THR A 35 -22.05 -16.36 -11.74
CA THR A 35 -21.35 -15.62 -12.81
C THR A 35 -21.46 -14.13 -12.52
N GLY A 36 -20.34 -13.47 -12.21
CA GLY A 36 -20.27 -12.01 -12.16
C GLY A 36 -18.90 -11.49 -11.75
N THR A 37 -18.07 -11.07 -12.70
CA THR A 37 -17.00 -10.11 -12.44
C THR A 37 -17.62 -8.86 -11.80
N THR A 38 -17.45 -8.72 -10.48
CA THR A 38 -17.98 -7.63 -9.67
C THR A 38 -17.09 -7.42 -8.44
N ALA A 39 -16.05 -6.61 -8.60
CA ALA A 39 -15.62 -5.52 -7.73
C ALA A 39 -14.50 -4.77 -8.47
N SER A 40 -14.51 -3.43 -8.43
CA SER A 40 -13.45 -2.58 -8.98
C SER A 40 -13.19 -1.43 -8.01
N THR A 41 -11.92 -1.05 -7.84
CA THR A 41 -11.53 -0.02 -6.87
C THR A 41 -12.12 1.35 -7.20
N GLY A 42 -12.24 2.21 -6.19
CA GLY A 42 -12.53 3.64 -6.38
C GLY A 42 -11.44 4.41 -7.14
N GLY A 43 -10.25 3.82 -7.26
CA GLY A 43 -9.13 4.35 -8.03
C GLY A 43 -8.41 5.54 -7.40
N VAL A 44 -8.65 5.89 -6.12
CA VAL A 44 -7.97 7.02 -5.49
C VAL A 44 -6.46 6.77 -5.41
N LYS A 45 -5.65 7.81 -5.63
CA LYS A 45 -4.18 7.76 -5.62
C LYS A 45 -3.67 8.81 -4.65
N ILE A 46 -3.19 8.34 -3.49
CA ILE A 46 -2.68 9.15 -2.39
C ILE A 46 -1.18 8.89 -2.25
N ALA A 47 -0.35 9.92 -2.06
CA ALA A 47 1.08 9.70 -1.86
C ALA A 47 1.68 10.68 -0.84
N TYR A 48 2.68 10.20 -0.10
CA TYR A 48 3.43 11.03 0.85
C TYR A 48 4.53 11.83 0.16
N TYR A 49 4.60 13.11 0.49
CA TYR A 49 5.73 13.98 0.18
C TYR A 49 6.33 14.50 1.48
N ASP A 50 7.58 14.12 1.74
CA ASP A 50 8.23 14.41 3.01
C ASP A 50 8.85 15.81 3.05
N GLN A 51 8.76 16.49 4.19
CA GLN A 51 9.33 17.81 4.45
C GLN A 51 10.82 17.85 4.11
N TRP A 52 11.55 16.78 4.42
CA TRP A 52 13.00 16.71 4.23
C TRP A 52 13.41 16.38 2.78
N SER A 53 12.45 16.19 1.88
CA SER A 53 12.71 15.89 0.45
C SER A 53 13.59 16.93 -0.22
N VAL A 54 13.53 18.19 0.25
CA VAL A 54 14.17 19.36 -0.38
C VAL A 54 15.66 19.53 -0.03
N TYR A 55 16.23 18.68 0.83
CA TYR A 55 17.63 18.79 1.25
C TYR A 55 18.57 17.91 0.41
N GLY A 56 19.19 16.89 1.01
CA GLY A 56 20.19 16.05 0.35
C GLY A 56 19.66 15.30 -0.87
N ASN A 57 18.34 15.12 -0.97
CA ASN A 57 17.69 14.52 -2.12
C ASN A 57 17.37 15.50 -3.25
N ALA A 58 17.36 16.81 -2.96
CA ALA A 58 16.94 17.87 -3.88
C ALA A 58 15.64 17.55 -4.65
N PHE A 59 14.69 16.86 -3.99
CA PHE A 59 13.41 16.52 -4.58
C PHE A 59 12.41 17.62 -4.21
N TYR A 60 12.31 18.62 -5.08
CA TYR A 60 11.42 19.78 -4.94
C TYR A 60 10.00 19.55 -5.48
N PRO A 61 8.99 20.35 -5.07
CA PRO A 61 7.63 20.23 -5.57
C PRO A 61 7.51 20.41 -7.09
N LYS A 62 8.43 21.14 -7.73
CA LYS A 62 8.53 21.25 -9.19
C LYS A 62 8.63 19.90 -9.88
N HIS A 63 9.34 18.95 -9.29
CA HIS A 63 9.47 17.61 -9.84
C HIS A 63 8.14 16.84 -9.83
N LEU A 64 7.20 17.20 -8.95
CA LEU A 64 5.86 16.61 -8.97
C LEU A 64 5.14 16.99 -10.28
N ASP A 65 5.32 18.21 -10.76
CA ASP A 65 4.82 18.68 -12.05
C ASP A 65 5.59 18.04 -13.22
N GLU A 66 6.91 18.25 -13.27
CA GLU A 66 7.76 17.87 -14.40
C GLU A 66 7.79 16.36 -14.68
N ARG A 67 7.70 15.54 -13.64
CA ARG A 67 7.71 14.07 -13.78
C ARG A 67 6.32 13.48 -14.02
N GLY A 68 5.28 14.31 -14.07
CA GLY A 68 3.89 13.91 -14.27
C GLY A 68 3.24 13.27 -13.04
N ILE A 69 3.81 13.45 -11.85
CA ILE A 69 3.30 12.86 -10.61
C ILE A 69 2.01 13.58 -10.17
N ALA A 70 2.02 14.91 -10.13
CA ALA A 70 0.88 15.72 -9.72
C ALA A 70 -0.36 15.48 -10.57
N ALA A 71 -0.19 15.27 -11.88
CA ALA A 71 -1.30 14.95 -12.79
C ALA A 71 -1.91 13.55 -12.58
N GLY A 72 -1.14 12.63 -11.99
CA GLY A 72 -1.57 11.26 -11.70
C GLY A 72 -2.06 11.05 -10.26
N LEU A 73 -1.99 12.07 -9.39
CA LEU A 73 -2.39 12.01 -7.99
C LEU A 73 -3.73 12.68 -7.74
N ASP A 74 -4.46 12.16 -6.75
CA ASP A 74 -5.66 12.79 -6.21
C ASP A 74 -5.32 13.59 -4.94
N VAL A 75 -4.46 13.02 -4.08
CA VAL A 75 -4.10 13.61 -2.78
C VAL A 75 -2.59 13.47 -2.53
N ILE A 76 -1.96 14.54 -2.08
CA ILE A 76 -0.65 14.52 -1.41
C ILE A 76 -0.88 14.56 0.09
N ASN A 77 -0.27 13.64 0.84
CA ASN A 77 -0.09 13.79 2.28
C ASN A 77 1.29 14.42 2.51
N TYR A 78 1.32 15.66 2.99
CA TYR A 78 2.57 16.33 3.34
C TYR A 78 3.01 15.91 4.75
N SER A 79 4.18 15.28 4.85
CA SER A 79 4.73 14.70 6.07
C SER A 79 5.83 15.60 6.66
N PHE A 80 5.79 16.07 7.91
CA PHE A 80 4.76 15.85 8.93
C PHE A 80 4.58 17.08 9.81
N GLY A 81 3.33 17.34 10.20
CA GLY A 81 3.00 18.15 11.37
C GLY A 81 3.16 17.37 12.67
N ASN A 82 3.33 18.07 13.80
CA ASN A 82 3.61 17.45 15.10
C ASN A 82 2.71 18.01 16.22
N ILE A 83 2.65 17.32 17.37
CA ILE A 83 1.91 17.69 18.57
C ILE A 83 2.89 18.21 19.63
N HIS A 84 2.63 19.40 20.16
CA HIS A 84 3.50 20.04 21.15
C HIS A 84 3.50 19.25 22.47
N PRO A 85 4.68 18.91 23.04
CA PRO A 85 4.80 18.00 24.19
C PRO A 85 4.00 18.40 25.44
N THR A 86 3.85 19.70 25.70
CA THR A 86 3.14 20.19 26.91
C THR A 86 1.78 20.79 26.59
N ASP A 87 1.66 21.40 25.41
CA ASP A 87 0.47 22.16 25.07
C ASP A 87 -0.58 21.30 24.37
N LEU A 88 -0.16 20.15 23.81
CA LEU A 88 -1.03 19.20 23.12
C LEU A 88 -1.80 19.88 21.98
N THR A 89 -1.10 20.74 21.24
CA THR A 89 -1.57 21.47 20.07
C THR A 89 -0.69 21.16 18.87
N CYS A 90 -1.19 21.33 17.65
CA CYS A 90 -0.32 21.46 16.50
C CYS A 90 0.62 22.67 16.71
N PHE A 91 1.85 22.54 16.23
CA PHE A 91 2.86 23.60 16.29
C PHE A 91 3.78 23.52 15.08
N GLU A 92 4.55 24.59 14.85
CA GLU A 92 5.72 24.61 13.98
C GLU A 92 6.98 24.69 14.83
N ALA A 93 8.07 24.11 14.36
CA ALA A 93 9.40 24.30 14.91
C ALA A 93 10.44 24.04 13.82
N ASN A 94 11.69 24.43 14.06
CA ASN A 94 12.83 24.05 13.22
C ASN A 94 13.82 23.23 14.06
N LYS A 95 13.54 21.94 14.21
CA LYS A 95 14.29 20.99 15.03
C LYS A 95 14.13 19.58 14.48
N ALA A 96 15.25 18.93 14.15
CA ALA A 96 15.26 17.54 13.70
C ALA A 96 14.74 16.57 14.79
N ALA A 97 14.11 15.48 14.35
CA ALA A 97 13.54 14.46 15.22
C ALA A 97 14.57 13.76 16.12
N GLY A 98 15.78 13.50 15.62
CA GLY A 98 16.77 12.64 16.26
C GLY A 98 16.76 11.23 15.66
N ASP A 99 17.46 10.29 16.29
CA ASP A 99 17.53 8.88 15.85
C ASP A 99 16.45 8.00 16.50
N ASP A 100 16.10 6.89 15.84
CA ASP A 100 15.02 5.98 16.27
C ASP A 100 15.30 5.22 17.59
N ASN A 101 16.53 5.25 18.11
CA ASN A 101 16.87 4.63 19.40
C ASN A 101 16.73 5.61 20.58
N ASN A 102 16.29 6.84 20.32
CA ASN A 102 16.08 7.86 21.34
C ASN A 102 14.59 7.91 21.75
N PRO A 103 14.24 7.64 23.03
CA PRO A 103 12.85 7.70 23.51
C PRO A 103 12.20 9.10 23.46
N ASN A 104 12.99 10.14 23.19
CA ASN A 104 12.54 11.51 23.03
C ASN A 104 12.74 12.03 21.60
N ALA A 105 13.02 11.13 20.63
CA ALA A 105 13.00 11.56 19.25
C ALA A 105 11.60 12.06 18.88
N GLY A 106 11.57 13.17 18.15
CA GLY A 106 10.34 13.88 17.79
C GLY A 106 9.82 14.89 18.81
N ASP A 107 10.30 14.90 20.05
CA ASP A 107 9.84 15.86 21.06
C ASP A 107 10.16 17.31 20.65
N GLY A 108 9.14 18.10 20.35
CA GLY A 108 9.29 19.49 19.90
C GLY A 108 9.96 19.63 18.53
N ALA A 109 9.98 18.55 17.74
CA ALA A 109 10.59 18.52 16.41
C ALA A 109 9.61 19.02 15.32
N GLY A 110 10.16 19.56 14.24
CA GLY A 110 9.46 20.13 13.09
C GLY A 110 10.47 20.70 12.09
N ASP A 111 10.04 21.05 10.89
CA ASP A 111 10.89 21.71 9.89
C ASP A 111 10.21 22.91 9.23
N SER A 112 9.89 23.90 10.06
CA SER A 112 9.35 25.18 9.61
C SER A 112 10.25 25.90 8.61
N TYR A 113 11.55 25.54 8.56
CA TYR A 113 12.46 26.05 7.56
C TYR A 113 12.13 25.52 6.16
N ALA A 114 12.06 24.20 5.98
CA ALA A 114 11.60 23.61 4.72
C ALA A 114 10.19 24.07 4.35
N ASP A 115 9.29 24.11 5.33
CA ASP A 115 7.87 24.35 5.14
C ASP A 115 7.62 25.74 4.55
N TYR A 116 8.14 26.81 5.18
CA TYR A 116 7.78 28.17 4.77
C TYR A 116 8.88 29.24 4.87
N GLN A 117 10.15 28.88 5.08
CA GLN A 117 11.27 29.86 5.19
C GLN A 117 12.40 29.63 4.17
N LYS A 118 12.54 28.43 3.61
CA LYS A 118 13.55 28.10 2.61
C LYS A 118 13.14 28.67 1.26
N SER A 119 13.80 29.74 0.81
CA SER A 119 13.55 30.29 -0.53
C SER A 119 13.96 29.33 -1.66
N PHE A 120 13.18 29.34 -2.74
CA PHE A 120 13.43 28.62 -3.98
C PHE A 120 13.92 29.57 -5.07
N SER A 121 14.91 29.10 -5.84
CA SER A 121 15.37 29.81 -7.03
C SER A 121 14.37 29.62 -8.17
N ALA A 122 14.40 30.48 -9.19
CA ALA A 122 13.59 30.29 -10.39
C ALA A 122 13.78 28.92 -11.06
N ALA A 123 14.96 28.29 -10.90
CA ALA A 123 15.22 26.96 -11.46
C ALA A 123 14.51 25.84 -10.67
N ASP A 124 14.31 26.05 -9.37
CA ASP A 124 13.75 25.06 -8.43
C ASP A 124 12.25 25.28 -8.17
N SER A 125 11.73 26.48 -8.47
CA SER A 125 10.31 26.80 -8.28
C SER A 125 9.40 26.12 -9.30
N VAL A 126 8.17 25.81 -8.88
CA VAL A 126 7.17 25.16 -9.71
C VAL A 126 6.78 26.05 -10.88
N ASP A 127 6.57 27.34 -10.66
CA ASP A 127 6.15 28.29 -11.71
C ASP A 127 7.32 28.90 -12.51
N GLY A 128 8.57 28.58 -12.15
CA GLY A 128 9.77 29.13 -12.77
C GLY A 128 10.15 30.53 -12.30
N VAL A 129 9.55 31.03 -11.21
CA VAL A 129 9.81 32.35 -10.61
C VAL A 129 10.45 32.16 -9.24
N ALA A 130 11.53 32.88 -8.97
CA ALA A 130 12.18 32.82 -7.67
C ALA A 130 11.27 33.39 -6.56
N ASP A 131 11.31 32.76 -5.40
CA ASP A 131 10.69 33.29 -4.19
C ASP A 131 11.23 34.69 -3.86
N LYS A 132 10.39 35.53 -3.26
CA LYS A 132 10.75 36.90 -2.87
C LYS A 132 10.71 37.05 -1.36
N TRP A 133 11.62 37.88 -0.85
CA TRP A 133 11.77 38.13 0.58
C TRP A 133 10.56 38.80 1.24
N ASP A 134 9.70 39.47 0.45
CA ASP A 134 8.51 40.20 0.91
C ASP A 134 7.21 39.39 0.77
N GLN A 135 7.29 38.12 0.37
CA GLN A 135 6.13 37.22 0.38
C GLN A 135 5.76 36.80 1.82
N PRO A 136 4.47 36.58 2.12
CA PRO A 136 4.06 36.08 3.44
C PRO A 136 4.67 34.72 3.80
N ILE A 137 4.90 33.86 2.80
CA ILE A 137 5.58 32.57 2.95
C ILE A 137 6.45 32.31 1.71
N VAL A 138 7.51 31.54 1.91
CA VAL A 138 8.29 30.89 0.84
C VAL A 138 8.21 29.38 1.06
N GLY A 139 9.23 28.60 0.71
CA GLY A 139 9.31 27.18 1.13
C GLY A 139 8.36 26.26 0.37
N VAL A 140 8.29 25.01 0.82
CA VAL A 140 7.42 24.00 0.21
C VAL A 140 5.95 24.44 0.17
N PHE A 141 5.50 25.20 1.17
CA PHE A 141 4.13 25.71 1.24
C PHE A 141 3.84 26.72 0.12
N ASN A 142 4.76 27.65 -0.19
CA ASN A 142 4.58 28.51 -1.36
C ASN A 142 4.57 27.67 -2.66
N GLN A 143 5.51 26.74 -2.78
CA GLN A 143 5.61 25.87 -3.95
C GLN A 143 4.36 24.98 -4.16
N PHE A 144 3.67 24.58 -3.09
CA PHE A 144 2.38 23.91 -3.18
C PHE A 144 1.25 24.82 -3.66
N LYS A 145 1.25 26.12 -3.35
CA LYS A 145 0.29 27.06 -3.95
C LYS A 145 0.49 27.11 -5.47
N GLU A 146 1.73 27.22 -5.92
CA GLU A 146 2.09 27.19 -7.34
C GLU A 146 1.69 25.87 -8.01
N LEU A 147 1.94 24.74 -7.35
CA LEU A 147 1.56 23.41 -7.85
C LEU A 147 0.05 23.27 -8.00
N LYS A 148 -0.73 23.72 -7.02
CA LYS A 148 -2.21 23.70 -7.10
C LYS A 148 -2.76 24.63 -8.17
N ALA A 149 -2.08 25.74 -8.47
CA ALA A 149 -2.47 26.61 -9.58
C ALA A 149 -2.34 25.90 -10.93
N LYS A 150 -1.34 25.03 -11.10
CA LYS A 150 -1.18 24.17 -12.28
C LYS A 150 -2.10 22.95 -12.26
N HIS A 151 -2.34 22.37 -11.08
CA HIS A 151 -3.11 21.13 -10.87
C HIS A 151 -4.31 21.37 -9.96
N PRO A 152 -5.37 22.08 -10.39
CA PRO A 152 -6.44 22.55 -9.51
C PRO A 152 -7.32 21.43 -8.92
N LYS A 153 -7.19 20.20 -9.41
CA LYS A 153 -7.88 19.02 -8.87
C LYS A 153 -7.11 18.35 -7.73
N LEU A 154 -5.79 18.53 -7.68
CA LEU A 154 -4.93 17.93 -6.67
C LEU A 154 -5.28 18.48 -5.29
N LYS A 155 -5.42 17.58 -4.32
CA LYS A 155 -5.61 17.90 -2.91
C LYS A 155 -4.32 17.73 -2.14
N ILE A 156 -4.13 18.52 -1.10
CA ILE A 156 -2.97 18.39 -0.22
C ILE A 156 -3.48 18.33 1.23
N ASN A 157 -3.22 17.24 1.93
CA ASN A 157 -3.45 17.12 3.36
C ASN A 157 -2.13 17.40 4.10
N ILE A 158 -2.21 17.98 5.28
CA ILE A 158 -1.11 17.88 6.25
C ILE A 158 -1.26 16.54 6.98
N SER A 159 -0.20 15.73 7.03
CA SER A 159 -0.16 14.52 7.83
C SER A 159 0.45 14.83 9.19
N ILE A 160 -0.28 14.55 10.27
CA ILE A 160 0.16 14.80 11.64
C ILE A 160 0.63 13.47 12.22
N GLY A 161 1.88 13.43 12.70
CA GLY A 161 2.46 12.23 13.29
C GLY A 161 3.51 11.58 12.39
N GLY A 162 3.32 10.30 12.10
CA GLY A 162 4.36 9.39 11.60
C GLY A 162 5.14 8.77 12.75
N TRP A 163 6.05 7.86 12.41
CA TRP A 163 6.83 7.05 13.34
C TRP A 163 7.33 7.83 14.58
N SER A 164 8.18 8.84 14.38
CA SER A 164 8.82 9.56 15.48
C SER A 164 7.99 10.69 16.09
N TYR A 165 6.90 11.16 15.46
CA TYR A 165 6.09 12.29 15.97
C TYR A 165 4.78 11.84 16.63
N SER A 166 4.59 10.52 16.81
CA SER A 166 3.36 9.96 17.35
C SER A 166 3.23 9.99 18.89
N LYS A 167 4.31 10.35 19.59
CA LYS A 167 4.41 10.20 21.06
C LYS A 167 3.26 10.83 21.85
N TRP A 168 2.82 12.03 21.47
CA TRP A 168 1.88 12.83 22.25
C TRP A 168 0.40 12.67 21.86
N PHE A 169 0.09 11.76 20.93
CA PHE A 169 -1.30 11.50 20.57
C PHE A 169 -2.14 10.95 21.73
N SER A 170 -1.61 9.99 22.51
CA SER A 170 -2.36 9.40 23.64
C SER A 170 -2.79 10.47 24.64
N ASP A 171 -1.88 11.40 24.98
CA ASP A 171 -2.17 12.52 25.88
C ASP A 171 -3.21 13.48 25.29
N ALA A 172 -3.03 13.87 24.02
CA ALA A 172 -3.94 14.80 23.35
C ALA A 172 -5.33 14.20 23.15
N ALA A 173 -5.42 12.89 22.89
CA ALA A 173 -6.67 12.18 22.67
C ALA A 173 -7.45 11.87 23.96
N LYS A 174 -6.79 11.91 25.13
CA LYS A 174 -7.28 11.39 26.41
C LYS A 174 -8.60 11.97 26.91
N THR A 175 -8.82 13.27 26.75
CA THR A 175 -10.00 13.96 27.30
C THR A 175 -10.74 14.74 26.22
N ASP A 176 -12.02 15.02 26.44
CA ASP A 176 -12.80 15.87 25.54
C ASP A 176 -12.16 17.26 25.36
N ALA A 177 -11.68 17.86 26.45
CA ALA A 177 -11.02 19.16 26.43
C ALA A 177 -9.70 19.14 25.64
N SER A 178 -8.85 18.13 25.86
CA SER A 178 -7.58 18.00 25.14
C SER A 178 -7.79 17.72 23.64
N ARG A 179 -8.76 16.88 23.28
CA ARG A 179 -9.11 16.62 21.87
C ARG A 179 -9.55 17.90 21.17
N LYS A 180 -10.50 18.64 21.76
CA LYS A 180 -10.98 19.92 21.22
C LYS A 180 -9.83 20.92 21.05
N LYS A 181 -8.92 20.99 22.03
CA LYS A 181 -7.75 21.86 22.00
C LYS A 181 -6.82 21.49 20.83
N LEU A 182 -6.47 20.21 20.69
CA LEU A 182 -5.63 19.72 19.60
C LEU A 182 -6.28 20.05 18.25
N VAL A 183 -7.51 19.60 18.03
CA VAL A 183 -8.21 19.74 16.74
C VAL A 183 -8.34 21.21 16.34
N ALA A 184 -8.76 22.08 17.27
CA ALA A 184 -8.91 23.51 16.99
C ALA A 184 -7.57 24.16 16.61
N SER A 185 -6.48 23.77 17.27
CA SER A 185 -5.14 24.30 16.94
C SER A 185 -4.66 23.85 15.56
N CYS A 186 -4.86 22.59 15.19
CA CYS A 186 -4.47 22.06 13.88
C CYS A 186 -5.27 22.68 12.74
N ILE A 187 -6.59 22.86 12.93
CA ILE A 187 -7.43 23.56 11.95
C ILE A 187 -6.99 25.02 11.82
N LYS A 188 -6.69 25.70 12.94
CA LYS A 188 -6.18 27.08 12.89
C LYS A 188 -4.87 27.17 12.11
N GLN A 189 -3.89 26.34 12.44
CA GLN A 189 -2.57 26.42 11.82
C GLN A 189 -2.61 26.05 10.33
N TYR A 190 -3.18 24.89 9.99
CA TYR A 190 -3.05 24.34 8.64
C TYR A 190 -4.25 24.65 7.73
N ILE A 191 -5.47 24.68 8.26
CA ILE A 191 -6.66 24.91 7.42
C ILE A 191 -6.94 26.41 7.27
N GLN A 192 -6.94 27.16 8.37
CA GLN A 192 -7.04 28.63 8.32
C GLN A 192 -5.74 29.26 7.83
N GLY A 193 -4.61 28.57 7.99
CA GLY A 193 -3.31 28.99 7.49
C GLY A 193 -2.59 29.97 8.41
N ASP A 194 -2.93 29.99 9.70
CA ASP A 194 -2.32 30.86 10.71
C ASP A 194 -0.99 30.27 11.21
N LEU A 195 0.05 30.39 10.38
CA LEU A 195 1.39 29.95 10.76
C LEU A 195 2.02 30.90 11.79
N PRO A 196 2.85 30.38 12.72
CA PRO A 196 3.74 31.21 13.52
C PRO A 196 4.63 32.10 12.64
N VAL A 197 5.00 33.28 13.16
CA VAL A 197 5.95 34.15 12.45
C VAL A 197 7.37 33.72 12.80
N GLU A 198 8.07 33.14 11.82
CA GLU A 198 9.45 32.65 11.96
C GLU A 198 10.27 33.07 10.74
N GLY A 199 11.52 33.50 10.96
CA GLY A 199 12.41 33.90 9.86
C GLY A 199 11.92 35.09 9.02
N GLY A 200 10.89 35.82 9.46
CA GLY A 200 10.24 36.90 8.70
C GLY A 200 9.03 36.44 7.87
N TYR A 201 8.68 35.16 7.88
CA TYR A 201 7.57 34.56 7.16
C TYR A 201 6.50 34.02 8.12
N GLY A 202 5.31 33.75 7.60
CA GLY A 202 4.15 33.26 8.36
C GLY A 202 3.15 34.37 8.71
N GLY A 203 2.34 34.12 9.75
CA GLY A 203 1.28 35.02 10.20
C GLY A 203 -0.13 34.58 9.77
N PRO A 204 -1.16 35.35 10.19
CA PRO A 204 -2.56 34.97 9.98
C PRO A 204 -2.92 34.76 8.50
N GLY A 205 -3.53 33.62 8.19
CA GLY A 205 -3.95 33.26 6.83
C GLY A 205 -2.82 33.08 5.80
N SER A 206 -1.55 33.12 6.21
CA SER A 206 -0.40 33.06 5.31
C SER A 206 -0.33 31.76 4.50
N ALA A 207 -0.78 30.64 5.07
CA ALA A 207 -0.89 29.33 4.40
C ALA A 207 -2.32 28.97 3.94
N ALA A 208 -3.28 29.90 4.02
CA ALA A 208 -4.68 29.62 3.69
C ALA A 208 -4.81 29.08 2.26
N GLY A 209 -5.64 28.04 2.09
CA GLY A 209 -5.92 27.43 0.80
C GLY A 209 -4.88 26.41 0.30
N ILE A 210 -3.75 26.22 0.99
CA ILE A 210 -2.79 25.15 0.69
C ILE A 210 -3.40 23.80 1.01
N PHE A 211 -3.84 23.62 2.25
CA PHE A 211 -4.32 22.34 2.73
C PHE A 211 -5.84 22.15 2.47
N ASP A 212 -6.20 20.97 2.00
CA ASP A 212 -7.55 20.51 1.71
C ASP A 212 -8.05 19.48 2.72
N GLY A 213 -7.27 19.19 3.75
CA GLY A 213 -7.63 18.25 4.79
C GLY A 213 -6.49 17.96 5.76
N ILE A 214 -6.75 17.02 6.64
CA ILE A 214 -5.83 16.53 7.65
C ILE A 214 -5.75 15.01 7.53
N ASP A 215 -4.53 14.50 7.55
CA ASP A 215 -4.23 13.09 7.66
C ASP A 215 -3.68 12.81 9.08
N ILE A 216 -4.17 11.76 9.73
CA ILE A 216 -3.70 11.36 11.06
C ILE A 216 -2.86 10.11 10.94
N ASP A 217 -1.58 10.21 11.31
CA ASP A 217 -0.63 9.11 11.29
C ASP A 217 -0.14 8.83 12.72
N TRP A 218 -1.03 8.27 13.55
CA TRP A 218 -0.69 7.86 14.91
C TRP A 218 -0.20 6.40 14.90
N GLU A 219 1.08 6.22 15.22
CA GLU A 219 1.74 4.92 15.29
C GLU A 219 2.11 4.53 16.76
N TYR A 220 1.27 3.82 17.51
CA TYR A 220 -0.10 3.39 17.21
C TYR A 220 -1.02 3.52 18.43
N PRO A 221 -2.33 3.79 18.26
CA PRO A 221 -3.27 3.83 19.37
C PRO A 221 -3.24 2.55 20.21
N GLY A 222 -2.98 2.70 21.51
CA GLY A 222 -3.09 1.61 22.50
C GLY A 222 -2.06 0.48 22.33
N SER A 223 -1.04 0.67 21.50
CA SER A 223 0.02 -0.32 21.29
C SER A 223 1.37 0.19 21.80
N PRO A 224 2.16 -0.67 22.47
CA PRO A 224 3.57 -0.37 22.76
C PRO A 224 4.47 -0.48 21.53
N ASP A 225 3.97 -1.05 20.42
CA ASP A 225 4.77 -1.39 19.24
C ASP A 225 4.87 -0.23 18.23
N GLY A 226 4.95 1.00 18.74
CA GLY A 226 5.30 2.20 17.97
C GLY A 226 6.77 2.60 18.19
N HIS A 227 7.13 3.82 17.78
CA HIS A 227 8.46 4.35 18.06
C HIS A 227 8.76 4.37 19.57
N LEU A 228 10.04 4.15 19.91
CA LEU A 228 10.51 4.10 21.28
C LEU A 228 10.09 5.35 22.06
N GLY A 229 9.50 5.15 23.24
CA GLY A 229 9.06 6.25 24.11
C GLY A 229 7.69 6.83 23.77
N ASN A 230 6.99 6.34 22.74
CA ASN A 230 5.60 6.71 22.48
C ASN A 230 4.72 6.42 23.71
N HIS A 231 3.83 7.34 24.03
CA HIS A 231 2.83 7.12 25.06
C HIS A 231 1.67 6.31 24.46
N TYR A 232 1.14 5.38 25.25
CA TYR A 232 0.01 4.55 24.87
C TYR A 232 -0.82 4.20 26.11
N ALA A 233 -2.13 4.01 25.91
CA ALA A 233 -3.06 3.60 26.94
C ALA A 233 -4.15 2.69 26.33
N PRO A 234 -4.70 1.71 27.07
CA PRO A 234 -5.80 0.88 26.56
C PRO A 234 -7.01 1.70 26.08
N GLU A 235 -7.26 2.86 26.72
CA GLU A 235 -8.33 3.79 26.36
C GLU A 235 -8.13 4.45 24.98
N ASP A 236 -6.91 4.40 24.41
CA ASP A 236 -6.62 4.91 23.08
C ASP A 236 -7.53 4.29 22.01
N LYS A 237 -8.02 3.06 22.23
CA LYS A 237 -8.99 2.42 21.33
C LYS A 237 -10.23 3.27 21.13
N GLN A 238 -10.82 3.78 22.21
CA GLN A 238 -11.98 4.66 22.14
C GLN A 238 -11.58 6.11 21.89
N ASN A 239 -10.45 6.57 22.46
CA ASN A 239 -10.01 7.94 22.32
C ASN A 239 -9.63 8.29 20.88
N PHE A 240 -9.07 7.34 20.11
CA PHE A 240 -8.79 7.53 18.69
C PHE A 240 -10.08 7.76 17.90
N THR A 241 -11.11 6.94 18.11
CA THR A 241 -12.44 7.15 17.49
C THR A 241 -13.02 8.52 17.84
N LEU A 242 -12.92 8.93 19.11
CA LEU A 242 -13.41 10.24 19.57
C LEU A 242 -12.58 11.40 19.00
N LEU A 243 -11.28 11.21 18.79
CA LEU A 243 -10.41 12.20 18.16
C LEU A 243 -10.78 12.39 16.69
N LEU A 244 -10.99 11.30 15.94
CA LEU A 244 -11.45 11.36 14.54
C LEU A 244 -12.83 12.02 14.44
N ALA A 245 -13.74 11.72 15.36
CA ALA A 245 -15.05 12.36 15.42
C ALA A 245 -14.95 13.88 15.63
N GLU A 246 -14.05 14.32 16.52
CA GLU A 246 -13.83 15.75 16.79
C GLU A 246 -13.20 16.47 15.59
N PHE A 247 -12.19 15.86 14.92
CA PHE A 247 -11.65 16.38 13.66
C PHE A 247 -12.73 16.53 12.60
N ARG A 248 -13.52 15.48 12.34
CA ARG A 248 -14.58 15.51 11.34
C ARG A 248 -15.58 16.64 11.62
N LYS A 249 -16.04 16.74 12.87
CA LYS A 249 -16.97 17.78 13.31
C LYS A 249 -16.43 19.18 13.03
N GLN A 250 -15.24 19.52 13.51
CA GLN A 250 -14.72 20.88 13.36
C GLN A 250 -14.35 21.20 11.90
N LEU A 251 -13.87 20.22 11.12
CA LEU A 251 -13.64 20.39 9.68
C LEU A 251 -14.95 20.66 8.92
N ASP A 252 -16.04 19.97 9.27
CA ASP A 252 -17.35 20.18 8.66
C ASP A 252 -17.96 21.53 9.05
N GLU A 253 -17.85 21.92 10.33
CA GLU A 253 -18.27 23.25 10.81
C GLU A 253 -17.51 24.37 10.09
N TYR A 254 -16.19 24.24 9.99
CA TYR A 254 -15.36 25.20 9.25
C TYR A 254 -15.73 25.23 7.76
N GLY A 255 -15.87 24.06 7.13
CA GLY A 255 -16.28 23.92 5.74
C GLY A 255 -17.63 24.57 5.43
N ALA A 256 -18.64 24.32 6.27
CA ALA A 256 -19.97 24.90 6.15
C ALA A 256 -19.93 26.44 6.25
N ALA A 257 -19.11 26.98 7.15
CA ALA A 257 -18.92 28.43 7.28
C ALA A 257 -18.14 29.06 6.11
N HIS A 258 -17.38 28.27 5.35
CA HIS A 258 -16.49 28.74 4.28
C HIS A 258 -16.90 28.19 2.91
N GLY A 259 -18.16 28.44 2.53
CA GLY A 259 -18.67 28.14 1.19
C GLY A 259 -19.02 26.67 0.96
N GLY A 260 -19.22 25.89 2.02
CA GLY A 260 -19.60 24.48 1.94
C GLY A 260 -18.47 23.56 1.47
N LYS A 261 -17.21 23.99 1.59
CA LYS A 261 -16.05 23.17 1.20
C LYS A 261 -15.94 21.96 2.13
N LYS A 262 -15.95 20.76 1.57
CA LYS A 262 -15.60 19.54 2.32
C LYS A 262 -14.08 19.41 2.41
N TYR A 263 -13.56 19.41 3.63
CA TYR A 263 -12.16 19.08 3.91
C TYR A 263 -11.99 17.59 4.14
N LEU A 264 -10.92 17.01 3.61
CA LEU A 264 -10.59 15.59 3.78
C LEU A 264 -10.17 15.32 5.22
N LEU A 265 -10.59 14.16 5.73
CA LEU A 265 -10.01 13.55 6.92
C LEU A 265 -9.55 12.14 6.55
N THR A 266 -8.25 11.90 6.57
CA THR A 266 -7.65 10.59 6.29
C THR A 266 -6.84 10.11 7.48
N ALA A 267 -6.46 8.84 7.49
CA ALA A 267 -5.51 8.33 8.48
C ALA A 267 -4.64 7.23 7.90
N ALA A 268 -3.35 7.24 8.22
CA ALA A 268 -2.48 6.08 8.06
C ALA A 268 -2.73 5.10 9.22
N LEU A 269 -2.96 3.82 8.87
CA LEU A 269 -3.45 2.81 9.80
C LEU A 269 -2.66 1.50 9.68
N PRO A 270 -2.53 0.74 10.78
CA PRO A 270 -1.67 -0.44 10.83
C PRO A 270 -2.17 -1.60 9.95
N ALA A 271 -1.22 -2.41 9.49
CA ALA A 271 -1.50 -3.65 8.77
C ALA A 271 -1.43 -4.93 9.64
N GLY A 272 -1.01 -4.81 10.90
CA GLY A 272 -0.90 -5.94 11.83
C GLY A 272 -2.08 -6.10 12.76
N GLN A 273 -2.59 -7.33 12.91
CA GLN A 273 -3.71 -7.67 13.80
C GLN A 273 -3.42 -7.33 15.27
N ASP A 274 -2.16 -7.43 15.69
CA ASP A 274 -1.63 -7.01 16.99
C ASP A 274 -1.91 -5.53 17.30
N LYS A 275 -1.94 -4.67 16.27
CA LYS A 275 -2.24 -3.24 16.37
C LYS A 275 -3.69 -2.92 16.02
N ILE A 276 -4.25 -3.54 14.97
CA ILE A 276 -5.63 -3.33 14.52
C ILE A 276 -6.65 -3.64 15.63
N LYS A 277 -6.39 -4.62 16.50
CA LYS A 277 -7.26 -4.95 17.65
C LYS A 277 -7.51 -3.77 18.60
N ASN A 278 -6.62 -2.79 18.60
CA ASN A 278 -6.71 -1.58 19.42
C ASN A 278 -7.50 -0.45 18.72
N ILE A 279 -8.16 -0.72 17.60
CA ILE A 279 -8.96 0.27 16.86
C ILE A 279 -10.40 -0.21 16.73
N GLU A 280 -11.37 0.70 16.80
CA GLU A 280 -12.79 0.41 16.54
C GLU A 280 -13.05 0.44 15.03
N THR A 281 -12.61 -0.62 14.34
CA THR A 281 -12.66 -0.78 12.88
C THR A 281 -14.05 -0.55 12.29
N ASP A 282 -15.10 -0.89 13.03
CA ASP A 282 -16.52 -0.77 12.67
C ASP A 282 -17.07 0.65 12.81
N LYS A 283 -16.35 1.56 13.48
CA LYS A 283 -16.82 2.91 13.80
C LYS A 283 -16.08 4.01 13.04
N ILE A 284 -14.76 3.89 12.92
CA ILE A 284 -13.93 5.00 12.42
C ILE A 284 -14.20 5.34 10.94
N GLY A 285 -14.72 4.39 10.16
CA GLY A 285 -15.12 4.60 8.76
C GLY A 285 -16.24 5.62 8.56
N ALA A 286 -16.98 5.98 9.62
CA ALA A 286 -17.98 7.05 9.60
C ALA A 286 -17.36 8.45 9.49
N TYR A 287 -16.12 8.62 9.97
CA TYR A 287 -15.44 9.92 10.03
C TYR A 287 -14.41 10.10 8.91
N LEU A 288 -13.73 9.02 8.53
CA LEU A 288 -12.68 9.06 7.52
C LEU A 288 -13.26 9.13 6.10
N ASP A 289 -12.61 9.91 5.25
CA ASP A 289 -12.76 9.84 3.80
C ASP A 289 -11.99 8.63 3.25
N TYR A 290 -10.74 8.46 3.70
CA TYR A 290 -9.92 7.29 3.39
C TYR A 290 -9.13 6.79 4.60
N ALA A 291 -8.98 5.48 4.70
CA ALA A 291 -8.05 4.79 5.58
C ALA A 291 -6.88 4.25 4.75
N ASN A 292 -5.69 4.78 5.00
CA ASN A 292 -4.46 4.43 4.31
C ASN A 292 -3.75 3.31 5.05
N ILE A 293 -3.98 2.05 4.64
CA ILE A 293 -3.38 0.92 5.36
C ILE A 293 -1.92 0.80 4.95
N MET A 294 -1.02 0.89 5.94
CA MET A 294 0.42 0.79 5.76
C MET A 294 0.84 -0.66 5.55
N THR A 295 0.44 -1.23 4.41
CA THR A 295 0.65 -2.65 4.10
C THR A 295 2.05 -2.94 3.54
N TYR A 296 3.05 -2.43 4.25
CA TYR A 296 4.48 -2.61 4.07
C TYR A 296 5.12 -2.73 5.45
N ASP A 297 6.46 -2.86 5.53
CA ASP A 297 7.18 -3.00 6.81
C ASP A 297 6.77 -4.20 7.67
N MET A 298 6.28 -5.25 7.03
CA MET A 298 5.88 -6.51 7.68
C MET A 298 7.07 -7.40 8.06
N HIS A 299 8.24 -7.15 7.47
CA HIS A 299 9.47 -7.91 7.71
C HIS A 299 10.69 -7.06 7.37
N GLY A 300 11.76 -7.10 8.17
CA GLY A 300 12.89 -6.18 7.96
C GLY A 300 14.17 -6.55 8.68
N ALA A 301 15.22 -5.77 8.46
CA ALA A 301 16.54 -6.03 9.05
C ALA A 301 16.59 -5.87 10.58
N TRP A 302 15.55 -5.32 11.21
CA TRP A 302 15.41 -5.30 12.67
C TRP A 302 15.23 -6.72 13.26
N ASP A 303 14.84 -7.71 12.45
CA ASP A 303 14.76 -9.12 12.87
C ASP A 303 16.16 -9.77 13.01
N GLY A 304 17.23 -9.00 12.83
CA GLY A 304 18.61 -9.41 13.05
C GLY A 304 19.20 -10.17 11.86
N ASP A 305 19.69 -11.38 12.11
CA ASP A 305 20.40 -12.24 11.14
C ASP A 305 19.44 -13.00 10.19
N GLY A 306 18.27 -12.42 9.91
CA GLY A 306 17.22 -13.01 9.09
C GLY A 306 16.25 -13.90 9.88
N PRO A 307 15.46 -14.75 9.19
CA PRO A 307 15.56 -15.05 7.77
C PRO A 307 15.19 -13.86 6.88
N THR A 308 15.81 -13.73 5.71
CA THR A 308 15.39 -12.78 4.68
C THR A 308 14.00 -13.16 4.17
N TYR A 309 13.09 -12.19 4.07
CA TYR A 309 11.75 -12.44 3.56
C TYR A 309 11.09 -11.16 3.07
N HIS A 310 9.85 -11.25 2.59
CA HIS A 310 9.14 -10.14 1.97
C HIS A 310 8.70 -9.10 2.99
N GLN A 311 8.94 -7.81 2.72
CA GLN A 311 8.48 -6.72 3.60
C GLN A 311 6.98 -6.42 3.47
N SER A 312 6.36 -6.93 2.42
CA SER A 312 5.01 -6.54 2.00
C SER A 312 4.34 -7.69 1.21
N PRO A 313 4.34 -8.93 1.76
CA PRO A 313 3.77 -10.08 1.06
C PRO A 313 2.28 -9.88 0.84
N LEU A 314 1.79 -10.12 -0.38
CA LEU A 314 0.35 -10.09 -0.64
C LEU A 314 -0.36 -11.16 0.20
N ARG A 315 0.26 -12.33 0.33
CA ARG A 315 -0.27 -13.49 1.05
C ARG A 315 0.81 -14.16 1.90
N SER A 316 0.39 -14.77 3.00
CA SER A 316 1.24 -15.71 3.75
C SER A 316 1.16 -17.11 3.13
N GLY A 317 2.31 -17.67 2.78
CA GLY A 317 2.43 -19.04 2.24
C GLY A 317 2.79 -20.07 3.31
N ALA A 318 2.76 -21.36 2.95
CA ALA A 318 3.24 -22.43 3.83
C ALA A 318 4.74 -22.35 4.11
N ASN A 319 5.49 -21.72 3.22
CA ASN A 319 6.94 -21.52 3.33
C ASN A 319 7.31 -20.18 3.96
N ASP A 320 6.33 -19.40 4.42
CA ASP A 320 6.58 -18.15 5.11
C ASP A 320 7.34 -18.45 6.41
N PRO A 321 8.56 -17.92 6.61
CA PRO A 321 9.37 -18.23 7.78
C PRO A 321 9.11 -17.26 8.95
N THR A 322 8.26 -16.25 8.78
CA THR A 322 8.01 -15.21 9.80
C THR A 322 7.17 -15.74 10.96
N ASP A 323 7.20 -15.04 12.08
CA ASP A 323 6.44 -15.44 13.26
C ASP A 323 4.93 -15.21 13.10
N VAL A 324 4.14 -16.05 13.75
CA VAL A 324 2.69 -15.85 13.85
C VAL A 324 2.37 -14.69 14.79
N ILE A 325 1.36 -13.91 14.43
CA ILE A 325 0.84 -12.84 15.28
C ILE A 325 -0.08 -13.48 16.32
N LYS A 326 0.29 -13.31 17.60
CA LYS A 326 -0.50 -13.77 18.74
C LYS A 326 -1.71 -12.85 18.98
N PRO A 327 -2.83 -13.38 19.54
CA PRO A 327 -3.02 -14.75 20.04
C PRO A 327 -3.47 -15.76 18.97
N GLY A 328 -3.63 -15.34 17.71
CA GLY A 328 -4.00 -16.23 16.61
C GLY A 328 -2.82 -16.99 16.00
N THR A 329 -3.02 -17.43 14.76
CA THR A 329 -2.04 -18.23 14.00
C THR A 329 -1.73 -17.62 12.63
N GLU A 330 -2.29 -16.46 12.30
CA GLU A 330 -2.02 -15.74 11.06
C GLU A 330 -0.72 -14.94 11.16
N LYS A 331 -0.10 -14.67 10.02
CA LYS A 331 1.11 -13.86 9.88
C LYS A 331 0.81 -12.52 9.23
N TYR A 332 1.77 -11.62 9.23
CA TYR A 332 1.67 -10.39 8.46
C TYR A 332 1.55 -10.70 6.96
N SER A 333 0.49 -10.22 6.35
CA SER A 333 0.34 -10.13 4.89
C SER A 333 -0.71 -9.07 4.56
N ILE A 334 -0.67 -8.55 3.34
CA ILE A 334 -1.66 -7.59 2.84
C ILE A 334 -3.07 -8.20 2.95
N GLU A 335 -3.26 -9.44 2.52
CA GLU A 335 -4.58 -10.10 2.55
C GLU A 335 -5.13 -10.20 3.99
N ASN A 336 -4.31 -10.64 4.95
CA ASN A 336 -4.72 -10.72 6.35
C ASN A 336 -5.01 -9.34 6.96
N ALA A 337 -4.26 -8.30 6.58
CA ALA A 337 -4.49 -6.93 7.02
C ALA A 337 -5.87 -6.44 6.53
N ILE A 338 -6.14 -6.59 5.23
CA ILE A 338 -7.39 -6.14 4.62
C ILE A 338 -8.60 -6.90 5.16
N ASP A 339 -8.49 -8.23 5.30
CA ASP A 339 -9.54 -9.05 5.91
C ASP A 339 -9.82 -8.61 7.35
N SER A 340 -8.80 -8.22 8.11
CA SER A 340 -8.98 -7.73 9.48
C SER A 340 -9.78 -6.44 9.56
N TRP A 341 -9.56 -5.50 8.64
CA TRP A 341 -10.30 -4.26 8.58
C TRP A 341 -11.75 -4.45 8.12
N ILE A 342 -11.96 -5.26 7.08
CA ILE A 342 -13.26 -5.40 6.42
C ILE A 342 -14.11 -6.49 7.09
N ASP A 343 -13.57 -7.70 7.23
CA ASP A 343 -14.33 -8.88 7.66
C ASP A 343 -14.21 -9.13 9.17
N GLY A 344 -13.13 -8.63 9.78
CA GLY A 344 -12.82 -8.85 11.17
C GLY A 344 -12.09 -10.16 11.42
N LYS A 345 -11.45 -10.26 12.57
CA LYS A 345 -10.74 -11.46 13.01
C LYS A 345 -11.04 -11.71 14.49
N PRO A 346 -12.07 -12.51 14.81
CA PRO A 346 -12.47 -12.79 16.19
C PRO A 346 -11.35 -13.36 17.07
N ALA A 347 -10.45 -14.16 16.49
CA ALA A 347 -9.28 -14.70 17.19
C ALA A 347 -8.38 -13.58 17.78
N TYR A 348 -8.39 -12.39 17.18
CA TYR A 348 -7.62 -11.23 17.61
C TYR A 348 -8.47 -10.19 18.34
N GLY A 349 -9.78 -10.41 18.49
CA GLY A 349 -10.70 -9.42 19.03
C GLY A 349 -10.98 -8.25 18.07
N ILE A 350 -10.81 -8.46 16.76
CA ILE A 350 -11.05 -7.45 15.72
C ILE A 350 -12.46 -7.62 15.17
N THR A 351 -13.28 -6.57 15.26
CA THR A 351 -14.68 -6.59 14.84
C THR A 351 -14.85 -6.60 13.32
N GLY A 352 -13.94 -5.96 12.58
CA GLY A 352 -14.10 -5.71 11.14
C GLY A 352 -15.07 -4.55 10.88
N GLY A 353 -15.73 -4.57 9.73
CA GLY A 353 -16.79 -3.63 9.36
C GLY A 353 -16.32 -2.31 8.74
N PHE A 354 -15.03 -2.14 8.45
CA PHE A 354 -14.56 -0.94 7.76
C PHE A 354 -15.02 -0.94 6.29
N PRO A 355 -15.56 0.17 5.75
CA PRO A 355 -16.01 0.22 4.37
C PRO A 355 -14.86 0.02 3.37
N ALA A 356 -14.89 -1.08 2.60
CA ALA A 356 -13.86 -1.42 1.62
C ALA A 356 -13.55 -0.27 0.65
N ASN A 357 -14.59 0.42 0.15
CA ASN A 357 -14.47 1.54 -0.78
C ASN A 357 -13.86 2.83 -0.19
N LYS A 358 -13.48 2.82 1.09
CA LYS A 358 -12.70 3.87 1.77
C LYS A 358 -11.31 3.41 2.18
N LEU A 359 -10.97 2.14 1.99
CA LEU A 359 -9.68 1.58 2.40
C LEU A 359 -8.71 1.59 1.22
N THR A 360 -7.53 2.22 1.37
CA THR A 360 -6.47 2.18 0.36
C THR A 360 -5.39 1.17 0.73
N LEU A 361 -4.76 0.59 -0.29
CA LEU A 361 -3.66 -0.37 -0.14
C LEU A 361 -2.32 0.35 -0.25
N GLY A 362 -1.38 0.03 0.64
CA GLY A 362 -0.06 0.65 0.72
C GLY A 362 0.94 0.14 -0.32
N TYR A 363 1.72 1.06 -0.89
CA TYR A 363 2.79 0.80 -1.84
C TYR A 363 4.08 1.52 -1.41
N GLU A 364 5.14 0.77 -1.25
CA GLU A 364 6.44 1.24 -0.78
C GLU A 364 7.40 1.57 -1.95
N PHE A 365 7.97 2.77 -1.96
CA PHE A 365 9.02 3.19 -2.91
C PHE A 365 10.44 3.01 -2.37
N TYR A 366 10.57 2.19 -1.33
CA TYR A 366 11.82 1.77 -0.72
C TYR A 366 11.82 0.26 -0.51
N TYR A 367 13.00 -0.28 -0.32
CA TYR A 367 13.26 -1.70 -0.21
C TYR A 367 13.90 -1.99 1.13
N ARG A 368 13.46 -3.07 1.77
CA ARG A 368 14.16 -3.67 2.90
C ARG A 368 15.21 -4.63 2.39
N GLY A 369 16.37 -4.63 3.02
CA GLY A 369 17.50 -5.40 2.53
C GLY A 369 18.44 -5.94 3.60
N TRP A 370 19.16 -6.99 3.22
CA TRP A 370 20.12 -7.70 4.05
C TRP A 370 21.41 -7.96 3.27
N LYS A 371 22.51 -8.14 3.98
CA LYS A 371 23.82 -8.52 3.42
C LYS A 371 24.33 -9.82 4.00
N GLY A 372 25.34 -10.39 3.35
CA GLY A 372 25.91 -11.68 3.76
C GLY A 372 24.93 -12.84 3.55
N VAL A 373 24.00 -12.68 2.61
CA VAL A 373 22.92 -13.63 2.35
C VAL A 373 23.43 -14.68 1.36
N PRO A 374 23.47 -15.97 1.73
CA PRO A 374 23.81 -17.02 0.78
C PRO A 374 22.71 -17.13 -0.29
N ALA A 375 23.09 -17.43 -1.53
CA ALA A 375 22.10 -17.59 -2.60
C ALA A 375 21.15 -18.76 -2.34
N GLY A 376 21.64 -19.85 -1.75
CA GLY A 376 20.85 -21.07 -1.56
C GLY A 376 20.26 -21.58 -2.86
N THR A 377 19.11 -22.27 -2.79
CA THR A 377 18.34 -22.70 -3.97
C THR A 377 17.25 -21.70 -4.38
N THR A 378 17.07 -20.64 -3.60
CA THR A 378 15.97 -19.66 -3.72
C THR A 378 16.49 -18.23 -3.91
N ASN A 379 17.73 -18.06 -4.35
CA ASN A 379 18.37 -16.77 -4.59
C ASN A 379 18.20 -15.80 -3.41
N GLY A 380 18.57 -16.27 -2.21
CA GLY A 380 18.55 -15.46 -1.00
C GLY A 380 17.19 -15.33 -0.32
N LEU A 381 16.11 -15.91 -0.82
CA LEU A 381 14.80 -15.91 -0.12
C LEU A 381 14.80 -16.94 1.03
N ALA A 382 14.29 -16.54 2.21
CA ALA A 382 14.23 -17.35 3.42
C ALA A 382 15.60 -17.89 3.87
N GLN A 383 16.64 -17.07 3.73
CA GLN A 383 18.02 -17.40 4.09
C GLN A 383 18.48 -16.59 5.30
N THR A 384 19.50 -17.07 6.01
CA THR A 384 20.17 -16.28 7.04
C THR A 384 20.89 -15.08 6.44
N ALA A 385 21.09 -14.04 7.22
CA ALA A 385 21.86 -12.84 6.88
C ALA A 385 22.94 -12.59 7.94
N THR A 386 23.83 -11.64 7.68
CA THR A 386 24.76 -11.11 8.68
C THR A 386 24.38 -9.70 9.14
N GLY A 387 23.10 -9.33 8.95
CA GLY A 387 22.54 -8.01 9.23
C GLY A 387 21.98 -7.29 8.00
N GLY A 388 21.48 -6.07 8.24
CA GLY A 388 20.91 -5.21 7.21
C GLY A 388 21.90 -4.87 6.09
N SER A 389 21.37 -4.64 4.89
CA SER A 389 22.14 -4.11 3.75
C SER A 389 22.86 -2.81 4.15
N ASN A 390 23.94 -2.48 3.45
CA ASN A 390 24.66 -1.25 3.78
C ASN A 390 23.80 -0.03 3.47
N ALA A 391 23.90 1.01 4.31
CA ALA A 391 23.26 2.29 4.05
C ALA A 391 23.64 2.82 2.67
N ARG A 392 22.65 3.33 1.93
CA ARG A 392 22.86 3.96 0.63
C ARG A 392 22.99 5.50 0.80
N PRO A 393 23.58 6.21 -0.18
CA PRO A 393 23.93 7.64 0.00
C PRO A 393 22.74 8.57 0.33
N LEU A 394 21.54 8.23 -0.15
CA LEU A 394 20.31 9.02 0.01
C LEU A 394 19.39 8.45 1.10
N SER A 395 19.21 7.12 1.18
CA SER A 395 18.41 6.52 2.27
C SER A 395 19.08 6.63 3.63
N GLN A 396 20.43 6.61 3.66
CA GLN A 396 21.27 6.82 4.84
C GLN A 396 21.01 5.90 6.04
N ALA A 397 20.23 4.83 5.85
CA ALA A 397 19.91 3.85 6.88
C ALA A 397 20.29 2.44 6.41
N ALA A 398 20.97 1.68 7.27
CA ALA A 398 21.26 0.28 6.98
C ALA A 398 19.95 -0.53 6.92
N GLY A 399 19.88 -1.47 5.99
CA GLY A 399 18.69 -2.30 5.77
C GLY A 399 17.57 -1.62 4.99
N ILE A 400 17.74 -0.36 4.55
CA ILE A 400 16.77 0.39 3.74
C ILE A 400 17.47 1.01 2.54
N ALA A 401 16.88 0.88 1.35
CA ALA A 401 17.34 1.54 0.14
C ALA A 401 16.15 2.09 -0.66
N TYR A 402 16.26 3.29 -1.19
CA TYR A 402 15.25 3.82 -2.11
C TYR A 402 15.29 3.08 -3.46
N TYR A 403 14.16 3.02 -4.17
CA TYR A 403 14.11 2.46 -5.53
C TYR A 403 15.20 3.03 -6.43
N LYS A 404 15.34 4.37 -6.43
CA LYS A 404 16.35 5.09 -7.23
C LYS A 404 17.80 4.74 -6.91
N GLU A 405 18.09 4.13 -5.76
CA GLU A 405 19.44 3.75 -5.34
C GLU A 405 19.81 2.32 -5.73
N LEU A 406 18.84 1.55 -6.24
CA LEU A 406 19.01 0.14 -6.60
C LEU A 406 19.02 -0.10 -8.11
N GLY A 407 19.29 0.94 -8.91
CA GLY A 407 19.48 0.81 -10.35
C GLY A 407 20.54 -0.25 -10.70
N GLY A 408 20.27 -1.07 -11.71
CA GLY A 408 21.02 -2.27 -12.06
C GLY A 408 20.73 -3.51 -11.19
N ILE A 409 19.85 -3.41 -10.20
CA ILE A 409 19.38 -4.53 -9.34
C ILE A 409 17.86 -4.70 -9.50
N VAL A 410 17.08 -3.66 -9.20
CA VAL A 410 15.60 -3.74 -9.18
C VAL A 410 14.97 -3.60 -10.57
N ASP A 411 15.73 -3.11 -11.54
CA ASP A 411 15.36 -2.94 -12.95
C ASP A 411 16.03 -4.01 -13.86
N ASN A 412 16.69 -5.01 -13.28
CA ASN A 412 17.44 -6.02 -14.01
C ASN A 412 16.83 -7.42 -13.85
N PRO A 413 16.28 -8.03 -14.92
CA PRO A 413 15.69 -9.36 -14.87
C PRO A 413 16.61 -10.47 -14.36
N SER A 414 17.94 -10.33 -14.46
CA SER A 414 18.87 -11.37 -13.96
C SER A 414 18.99 -11.38 -12.43
N THR A 415 18.55 -10.32 -11.77
CA THR A 415 18.60 -10.16 -10.31
C THR A 415 17.21 -10.09 -9.68
N THR A 416 16.15 -10.17 -10.50
CA THR A 416 14.75 -10.15 -10.05
C THR A 416 14.18 -11.57 -10.03
N PHE A 417 13.56 -11.92 -8.92
CA PHE A 417 12.96 -13.23 -8.67
C PHE A 417 11.53 -13.07 -8.16
N TRP A 418 10.74 -14.13 -8.27
CA TRP A 418 9.32 -14.13 -7.92
C TRP A 418 8.97 -15.23 -6.93
N ASP A 419 8.29 -14.86 -5.85
CA ASP A 419 7.64 -15.81 -4.95
C ASP A 419 6.15 -15.90 -5.30
N ASP A 420 5.75 -17.05 -5.82
CA ASP A 420 4.37 -17.26 -6.26
C ASP A 420 3.37 -17.49 -5.11
N GLN A 421 3.83 -17.90 -3.92
CA GLN A 421 2.96 -18.01 -2.74
C GLN A 421 2.66 -16.63 -2.17
N ALA A 422 3.69 -15.81 -2.00
CA ALA A 422 3.55 -14.45 -1.47
C ALA A 422 3.07 -13.42 -2.51
N LYS A 423 3.06 -13.79 -3.80
CA LYS A 423 2.84 -12.91 -4.96
C LYS A 423 3.71 -11.65 -4.89
N SER A 424 4.97 -11.84 -4.56
CA SER A 424 5.91 -10.76 -4.27
C SER A 424 7.24 -10.98 -4.98
N ALA A 425 7.78 -9.90 -5.54
CA ALA A 425 9.12 -9.89 -6.08
C ALA A 425 10.16 -9.74 -4.98
N TYR A 426 11.34 -10.31 -5.24
CA TYR A 426 12.53 -10.11 -4.43
C TYR A 426 13.74 -10.06 -5.35
N PHE A 427 14.83 -9.50 -4.84
CA PHE A 427 15.99 -9.18 -5.64
C PHE A 427 17.24 -9.68 -4.94
N TYR A 428 18.13 -10.31 -5.69
CA TYR A 428 19.35 -10.86 -5.13
C TYR A 428 20.53 -10.62 -6.05
N LYS A 429 21.60 -10.08 -5.48
CA LYS A 429 22.85 -9.81 -6.20
C LYS A 429 24.01 -9.80 -5.22
N ASP A 430 25.08 -10.53 -5.55
CA ASP A 430 26.37 -10.47 -4.86
C ASP A 430 26.30 -10.59 -3.32
N GLY A 431 25.39 -11.42 -2.81
CA GLY A 431 25.20 -11.63 -1.36
C GLY A 431 24.32 -10.58 -0.66
N GLU A 432 23.71 -9.66 -1.39
CA GLU A 432 22.64 -8.79 -0.90
C GLU A 432 21.27 -9.30 -1.36
N PHE A 433 20.29 -9.26 -0.46
CA PHE A 433 18.88 -9.52 -0.73
C PHE A 433 18.07 -8.24 -0.50
N PHE A 434 17.14 -7.94 -1.40
CA PHE A 434 16.18 -6.86 -1.26
C PHE A 434 14.76 -7.36 -1.53
N THR A 435 13.78 -6.77 -0.85
CA THR A 435 12.35 -7.01 -1.06
C THR A 435 11.61 -5.68 -1.20
N GLY A 436 10.65 -5.62 -2.11
CA GLY A 436 9.85 -4.44 -2.41
C GLY A 436 9.12 -4.62 -3.73
N LEU A 437 8.73 -3.50 -4.34
CA LEU A 437 7.89 -3.55 -5.54
C LEU A 437 8.66 -3.93 -6.81
N ASP A 438 8.00 -4.64 -7.70
CA ASP A 438 8.25 -4.59 -9.13
C ASP A 438 6.91 -4.40 -9.85
N LYS A 439 6.95 -4.30 -11.17
CA LYS A 439 5.72 -4.17 -11.97
C LYS A 439 4.73 -5.33 -11.75
N ARG A 440 5.23 -6.55 -11.51
CA ARG A 440 4.39 -7.73 -11.31
C ARG A 440 3.71 -7.73 -9.94
N THR A 441 4.42 -7.35 -8.88
CA THR A 441 3.88 -7.15 -7.53
C THR A 441 2.85 -6.02 -7.54
N ILE A 442 3.14 -4.91 -8.23
CA ILE A 442 2.18 -3.81 -8.38
C ILE A 442 0.89 -4.30 -9.01
N GLN A 443 0.97 -5.03 -10.13
CA GLN A 443 -0.23 -5.56 -10.79
C GLN A 443 -1.00 -6.54 -9.90
N ALA A 444 -0.31 -7.46 -9.22
CA ALA A 444 -0.95 -8.43 -8.33
C ALA A 444 -1.71 -7.75 -7.18
N ARG A 445 -1.14 -6.67 -6.61
CA ARG A 445 -1.80 -5.87 -5.57
C ARG A 445 -2.99 -5.08 -6.12
N ALA A 446 -2.86 -4.48 -7.30
CA ALA A 446 -3.95 -3.76 -7.94
C ALA A 446 -5.13 -4.69 -8.25
N ASP A 447 -4.88 -5.87 -8.83
CA ASP A 447 -5.90 -6.89 -9.09
C ASP A 447 -6.60 -7.33 -7.80
N TYR A 448 -5.84 -7.58 -6.73
CA TYR A 448 -6.40 -7.88 -5.41
C TYR A 448 -7.28 -6.74 -4.89
N ALA A 449 -6.80 -5.49 -4.98
CA ALA A 449 -7.54 -4.32 -4.55
C ALA A 449 -8.85 -4.16 -5.33
N HIS A 450 -8.83 -4.38 -6.65
CA HIS A 450 -10.03 -4.35 -7.49
C HIS A 450 -11.02 -5.42 -7.02
N ASN A 451 -10.56 -6.66 -6.88
CA ASN A 451 -11.39 -7.79 -6.45
C ASN A 451 -12.00 -7.60 -5.04
N ARG A 452 -11.33 -6.86 -4.15
CA ARG A 452 -11.85 -6.50 -2.82
C ARG A 452 -12.64 -5.19 -2.79
N GLY A 453 -12.78 -4.48 -3.92
CA GLY A 453 -13.53 -3.23 -4.01
C GLY A 453 -12.91 -2.09 -3.19
N LEU A 454 -11.57 -2.08 -3.07
CA LEU A 454 -10.86 -1.10 -2.24
C LEU A 454 -10.96 0.33 -2.81
N ALA A 455 -10.66 1.34 -2.01
CA ALA A 455 -10.68 2.73 -2.47
C ALA A 455 -9.64 3.02 -3.55
N GLY A 456 -8.45 2.41 -3.46
CA GLY A 456 -7.32 2.68 -4.35
C GLY A 456 -5.98 2.45 -3.66
N ALA A 457 -5.01 3.32 -3.93
CA ALA A 457 -3.63 3.19 -3.45
C ALA A 457 -3.19 4.37 -2.58
N MET A 458 -2.40 4.05 -1.56
CA MET A 458 -1.54 4.99 -0.84
C MET A 458 -0.06 4.62 -1.08
N MET A 459 0.80 5.61 -1.29
CA MET A 459 2.21 5.43 -1.67
C MET A 459 3.16 6.12 -0.68
N TYR A 460 4.15 5.38 -0.16
CA TYR A 460 5.15 5.90 0.78
C TYR A 460 6.60 5.61 0.31
N SER A 461 7.47 6.59 0.16
CA SER A 461 7.14 7.99 -0.11
C SER A 461 7.72 8.39 -1.45
N LEU A 462 7.19 9.46 -2.05
CA LEU A 462 7.62 9.94 -3.36
C LEU A 462 9.14 10.21 -3.44
N LEU A 463 9.77 10.45 -2.29
CA LEU A 463 11.21 10.62 -2.15
C LEU A 463 12.02 9.43 -2.71
N GLY A 464 11.47 8.21 -2.66
CA GLY A 464 12.15 7.00 -3.11
C GLY A 464 12.24 6.83 -4.63
N LEU A 465 11.48 7.62 -5.39
CA LEU A 465 11.31 7.46 -6.84
C LEU A 465 12.53 7.93 -7.66
N ASP A 466 12.72 7.28 -8.79
CA ASP A 466 13.67 7.69 -9.82
C ASP A 466 13.18 8.94 -10.59
N ALA A 467 14.01 9.45 -11.49
CA ALA A 467 13.68 10.63 -12.30
C ALA A 467 12.49 10.39 -13.26
N ASN A 468 12.23 9.14 -13.64
CA ASN A 468 11.11 8.77 -14.50
C ASN A 468 9.81 8.50 -13.74
N ALA A 469 9.83 8.49 -12.41
CA ALA A 469 8.70 8.11 -11.56
C ALA A 469 8.12 6.73 -11.97
N THR A 470 9.01 5.75 -12.19
CA THR A 470 8.71 4.47 -12.82
C THR A 470 7.65 3.68 -12.04
N LEU A 471 7.93 3.38 -10.75
CA LEU A 471 6.97 2.64 -9.92
C LEU A 471 5.65 3.39 -9.72
N PHE A 472 5.70 4.72 -9.61
CA PHE A 472 4.50 5.55 -9.52
C PHE A 472 3.61 5.37 -10.75
N LYS A 473 4.16 5.48 -11.96
CA LYS A 473 3.40 5.32 -13.21
C LYS A 473 2.84 3.91 -13.37
N ASP A 474 3.59 2.89 -12.95
CA ASP A 474 3.09 1.51 -12.92
C ASP A 474 1.90 1.38 -11.97
N ILE A 475 1.95 1.96 -10.76
CA ILE A 475 0.83 1.94 -9.80
C ILE A 475 -0.38 2.70 -10.35
N VAL A 476 -0.20 3.93 -10.85
CA VAL A 476 -1.29 4.73 -11.42
C VAL A 476 -1.99 3.97 -12.55
N THR A 477 -1.21 3.31 -13.42
CA THR A 477 -1.73 2.49 -14.52
C THR A 477 -2.49 1.28 -13.99
N ALA A 478 -1.90 0.52 -13.06
CA ALA A 478 -2.50 -0.70 -12.54
C ALA A 478 -3.79 -0.42 -11.76
N VAL A 479 -3.79 0.60 -10.89
CA VAL A 479 -4.95 1.02 -10.09
C VAL A 479 -6.07 1.59 -10.97
N GLY A 480 -5.72 2.34 -12.01
CA GLY A 480 -6.68 2.92 -12.96
C GLY A 480 -7.24 1.93 -13.99
N SER A 481 -6.66 0.75 -14.11
CA SER A 481 -7.13 -0.31 -15.02
C SER A 481 -8.27 -1.13 -14.40
N SER A 482 -8.98 -1.92 -15.20
CA SER A 482 -9.85 -2.98 -14.69
C SER A 482 -9.02 -4.20 -14.28
N PRO A 483 -9.50 -5.06 -13.35
CA PRO A 483 -8.74 -6.21 -12.89
C PRO A 483 -8.33 -7.11 -14.06
N THR A 484 -7.05 -7.47 -14.15
CA THR A 484 -6.62 -8.45 -15.13
C THR A 484 -7.10 -9.83 -14.69
N THR A 485 -7.92 -10.48 -15.53
CA THR A 485 -8.30 -11.89 -15.28
C THR A 485 -7.06 -12.76 -15.45
N PRO A 486 -6.69 -13.62 -14.49
CA PRO A 486 -5.64 -14.60 -14.70
C PRO A 486 -6.08 -15.56 -15.81
N THR A 487 -5.45 -15.51 -16.98
CA THR A 487 -5.59 -16.57 -17.99
C THR A 487 -4.91 -17.83 -17.46
N THR A 488 -5.68 -18.75 -16.89
CA THR A 488 -5.26 -20.14 -16.71
C THR A 488 -5.06 -20.78 -18.10
N PRO A 489 -3.93 -21.45 -18.37
CA PRO A 489 -3.84 -22.36 -19.50
C PRO A 489 -4.94 -23.43 -19.36
N PRO A 490 -5.62 -23.84 -20.44
CA PRO A 490 -6.73 -24.79 -20.35
C PRO A 490 -6.23 -26.15 -19.85
N THR A 491 -6.57 -26.51 -18.61
CA THR A 491 -6.45 -27.86 -18.10
C THR A 491 -7.46 -28.75 -18.81
N THR A 492 -6.98 -29.63 -19.68
CA THR A 492 -7.78 -30.72 -20.25
C THR A 492 -8.05 -31.77 -19.16
N PRO A 493 -9.29 -32.26 -18.98
CA PRO A 493 -9.60 -33.30 -18.00
C PRO A 493 -8.87 -34.61 -18.32
N PRO A 494 -8.44 -35.39 -17.32
CA PRO A 494 -7.77 -36.66 -17.55
C PRO A 494 -8.76 -37.67 -18.15
N THR A 495 -8.50 -38.10 -19.38
CA THR A 495 -9.21 -39.22 -20.00
C THR A 495 -8.55 -40.53 -19.57
N THR A 496 -9.36 -41.44 -19.04
CA THR A 496 -8.96 -42.79 -18.63
C THR A 496 -8.51 -43.62 -19.84
N PRO A 497 -7.51 -44.52 -19.71
CA PRO A 497 -7.00 -45.30 -20.83
C PRO A 497 -7.89 -46.51 -21.14
N PRO A 498 -8.25 -46.78 -22.41
CA PRO A 498 -8.78 -48.09 -22.79
C PRO A 498 -7.65 -49.08 -23.09
N THR A 499 -7.78 -50.24 -22.48
CA THR A 499 -7.04 -51.48 -22.70
C THR A 499 -7.30 -52.08 -24.10
N THR A 500 -6.25 -52.33 -24.89
CA THR A 500 -5.92 -53.56 -25.69
C THR A 500 -5.14 -53.25 -26.99
N PRO A 501 -4.27 -54.18 -27.48
CA PRO A 501 -3.22 -53.88 -28.47
C PRO A 501 -3.62 -54.22 -29.94
N PRO A 502 -2.91 -53.66 -30.95
CA PRO A 502 -3.36 -53.66 -32.34
C PRO A 502 -2.81 -54.82 -33.19
N THR A 503 -3.61 -55.28 -34.15
CA THR A 503 -3.18 -56.14 -35.29
C THR A 503 -3.57 -55.49 -36.62
N THR A 504 -2.56 -55.05 -37.37
CA THR A 504 -2.36 -55.14 -38.85
C THR A 504 -3.38 -54.53 -39.85
N PRO A 505 -2.99 -54.23 -41.12
CA PRO A 505 -2.96 -52.86 -41.67
C PRO A 505 -4.00 -52.56 -42.78
N PRO A 506 -4.16 -51.29 -43.21
CA PRO A 506 -5.27 -50.86 -44.06
C PRO A 506 -4.94 -50.75 -45.56
N THR A 507 -5.94 -51.07 -46.40
CA THR A 507 -6.03 -50.68 -47.83
C THR A 507 -6.86 -49.40 -48.01
N THR A 508 -6.55 -48.67 -49.08
CA THR A 508 -6.71 -47.23 -49.39
C THR A 508 -8.14 -46.64 -49.58
N PRO A 509 -8.27 -45.28 -49.61
CA PRO A 509 -9.49 -44.50 -49.36
C PRO A 509 -10.08 -43.79 -50.61
N PRO A 510 -11.19 -43.01 -50.47
CA PRO A 510 -11.51 -41.94 -51.41
C PRO A 510 -11.49 -40.51 -50.79
N THR A 511 -10.61 -39.68 -51.36
CA THR A 511 -10.68 -38.23 -51.69
C THR A 511 -11.07 -37.14 -50.67
N THR A 512 -10.00 -36.47 -50.18
CA THR A 512 -9.69 -35.01 -49.99
C THR A 512 -10.42 -34.11 -48.98
N PRO A 513 -9.67 -33.53 -48.01
CA PRO A 513 -9.38 -32.07 -47.98
C PRO A 513 -7.93 -31.75 -47.47
N PRO A 514 -7.56 -30.47 -47.17
CA PRO A 514 -6.30 -29.85 -47.60
C PRO A 514 -5.00 -30.47 -47.01
N THR A 515 -3.94 -30.34 -47.79
CA THR A 515 -2.56 -30.82 -47.65
C THR A 515 -1.91 -30.58 -46.28
N GLY A 516 -1.53 -31.65 -45.59
CA GLY A 516 -0.77 -31.60 -44.34
C GLY A 516 0.71 -31.24 -44.52
N CYS A 517 1.30 -30.67 -43.47
CA CYS A 517 2.72 -30.34 -43.39
C CYS A 517 3.65 -31.49 -43.82
N THR A 518 4.57 -31.20 -44.75
CA THR A 518 5.58 -32.15 -45.25
C THR A 518 6.89 -32.13 -44.45
N ALA A 519 7.10 -31.12 -43.60
CA ALA A 519 8.27 -31.04 -42.73
C ALA A 519 8.13 -31.94 -41.48
N PRO A 520 9.24 -32.52 -40.96
CA PRO A 520 9.22 -33.30 -39.72
C PRO A 520 8.65 -32.50 -38.54
N ALA A 521 7.90 -33.13 -37.63
CA ALA A 521 7.36 -32.44 -36.47
C ALA A 521 8.48 -31.91 -35.55
N TYR A 522 8.31 -30.71 -34.98
CA TYR A 522 9.24 -30.17 -33.98
C TYR A 522 9.33 -31.09 -32.76
N VAL A 523 10.54 -31.52 -32.43
CA VAL A 523 10.88 -32.29 -31.23
C VAL A 523 11.61 -31.40 -30.23
N ALA A 524 11.05 -31.27 -29.03
CA ALA A 524 11.73 -30.60 -27.91
C ALA A 524 12.99 -31.38 -27.50
N GLY A 525 14.05 -30.66 -27.15
CA GLY A 525 15.36 -31.23 -26.82
C GLY A 525 16.25 -31.50 -28.03
N GLN A 526 15.71 -31.51 -29.25
CA GLN A 526 16.49 -31.62 -30.47
C GLN A 526 17.16 -30.29 -30.81
N VAL A 527 18.41 -30.37 -31.29
CA VAL A 527 19.14 -29.22 -31.84
C VAL A 527 18.75 -29.02 -33.29
N TYR A 528 18.39 -27.78 -33.64
CA TYR A 528 18.16 -27.34 -35.02
C TYR A 528 19.23 -26.32 -35.42
N THR A 529 19.72 -26.43 -36.65
CA THR A 529 20.71 -25.53 -37.26
C THR A 529 20.06 -24.72 -38.38
N GLY A 530 20.66 -23.57 -38.71
CA GLY A 530 20.13 -22.66 -39.71
C GLY A 530 19.80 -23.36 -41.03
N GLY A 531 18.55 -23.22 -41.48
CA GLY A 531 18.05 -23.84 -42.70
C GLY A 531 17.14 -25.04 -42.50
N GLN A 532 17.16 -25.69 -41.34
CA GLN A 532 16.32 -26.86 -41.06
C GLN A 532 14.85 -26.48 -40.90
N THR A 533 13.96 -27.30 -41.45
CA THR A 533 12.51 -27.07 -41.42
C THR A 533 11.77 -28.09 -40.56
N VAL A 534 10.79 -27.62 -39.80
CA VAL A 534 9.91 -28.46 -38.98
C VAL A 534 8.45 -28.06 -39.15
N SER A 535 7.53 -28.96 -38.83
CA SER A 535 6.11 -28.65 -38.67
C SER A 535 5.76 -28.49 -37.20
N TYR A 536 5.01 -27.44 -36.89
CA TYR A 536 4.53 -27.18 -35.52
C TYR A 536 3.27 -26.31 -35.58
N ASN A 537 2.21 -26.74 -34.87
CA ASN A 537 0.92 -26.05 -34.79
C ASN A 537 0.28 -25.71 -36.15
N GLY A 538 0.33 -26.62 -37.12
CA GLY A 538 -0.29 -26.43 -38.45
C GLY A 538 0.45 -25.40 -39.33
N HIS A 539 1.75 -25.24 -39.09
CA HIS A 539 2.62 -24.35 -39.87
C HIS A 539 3.97 -25.03 -40.10
N ASN A 540 4.60 -24.71 -41.24
CA ASN A 540 5.99 -25.07 -41.50
C ASN A 540 6.89 -23.94 -41.00
N TRP A 541 7.97 -24.29 -40.32
CA TRP A 541 8.90 -23.34 -39.73
C TRP A 541 10.31 -23.65 -40.18
N LYS A 542 11.13 -22.62 -40.37
CA LYS A 542 12.56 -22.75 -40.73
C LYS A 542 13.43 -22.10 -39.66
N ALA A 543 14.39 -22.85 -39.12
CA ALA A 543 15.37 -22.31 -38.19
C ALA A 543 16.26 -21.29 -38.92
N LYS A 544 16.34 -20.06 -38.40
CA LYS A 544 17.18 -18.98 -38.95
C LYS A 544 18.66 -19.16 -38.56
N TRP A 545 18.92 -19.71 -37.38
CA TRP A 545 20.25 -20.06 -36.85
C TRP A 545 20.13 -21.24 -35.88
N TRP A 546 21.19 -21.54 -35.12
CA TRP A 546 21.21 -22.64 -34.15
C TRP A 546 20.19 -22.42 -33.02
N THR A 547 19.42 -23.44 -32.66
CA THR A 547 18.49 -23.42 -31.53
C THR A 547 18.27 -24.80 -30.92
N GLN A 548 17.93 -24.85 -29.63
CA GLN A 548 17.49 -26.03 -28.90
C GLN A 548 16.44 -25.60 -27.87
N ASN A 549 15.33 -26.34 -27.76
CA ASN A 549 14.22 -26.07 -26.82
C ASN A 549 13.43 -24.76 -27.02
N GLU A 550 13.66 -24.00 -28.09
CA GLU A 550 12.79 -22.88 -28.44
C GLU A 550 11.73 -23.34 -29.43
N ALA A 551 10.46 -23.34 -29.01
CA ALA A 551 9.36 -23.79 -29.87
C ALA A 551 9.07 -22.77 -30.99
N PRO A 552 8.82 -23.22 -32.24
CA PRO A 552 8.40 -22.34 -33.32
C PRO A 552 7.15 -21.52 -32.97
N GLY A 553 7.14 -20.23 -33.35
CA GLY A 553 6.04 -19.30 -33.10
C GLY A 553 6.01 -18.62 -31.73
N SER A 554 6.95 -18.93 -30.82
CA SER A 554 6.96 -18.38 -29.45
C SER A 554 7.50 -16.95 -29.32
N THR A 555 8.29 -16.46 -30.29
CA THR A 555 9.07 -15.21 -30.18
C THR A 555 8.82 -14.21 -31.31
N GLY A 556 7.76 -14.39 -32.10
CA GLY A 556 7.37 -13.48 -33.19
C GLY A 556 8.38 -13.42 -34.36
N GLU A 557 8.29 -12.40 -35.21
CA GLU A 557 9.10 -12.28 -36.44
C GLU A 557 10.62 -12.16 -36.20
N TRP A 558 11.00 -11.71 -35.00
CA TRP A 558 12.40 -11.56 -34.56
C TRP A 558 12.96 -12.85 -33.92
N GLY A 559 12.13 -13.87 -33.77
CA GLY A 559 12.48 -15.16 -33.20
C GLY A 559 13.40 -16.01 -34.07
N VAL A 560 13.87 -17.12 -33.49
CA VAL A 560 14.78 -18.09 -34.13
C VAL A 560 14.12 -18.89 -35.26
N TRP A 561 12.79 -18.89 -35.32
CA TRP A 561 12.00 -19.59 -36.33
C TRP A 561 11.35 -18.61 -37.30
N GLN A 562 11.51 -18.86 -38.59
CA GLN A 562 10.76 -18.19 -39.66
C GLN A 562 9.52 -19.02 -40.00
N ASP A 563 8.34 -18.42 -39.94
CA ASP A 563 7.10 -19.03 -40.43
C ASP A 563 7.14 -19.12 -41.97
N LEU A 564 6.91 -20.32 -42.50
CA LEU A 564 6.79 -20.59 -43.93
C LEU A 564 5.33 -20.71 -44.39
N GLY A 565 4.38 -20.51 -43.48
CA GLY A 565 2.95 -20.54 -43.73
C GLY A 565 2.27 -21.82 -43.25
N ALA A 566 0.94 -21.76 -43.31
CA ALA A 566 0.07 -22.83 -42.85
C ALA A 566 0.24 -24.12 -43.67
N CYS A 567 0.11 -25.23 -42.97
CA CYS A 567 0.06 -26.60 -43.46
C CYS A 567 -0.63 -27.49 -42.40
#